data_AF-A0A7V7MT24-F1
#
_entry.id   AF-A0A7V7MT24-F1
#
_cell.length_a   1.000
_cell.length_b   1.000
_cell.length_c   1.000
_cell.angle_alpha   90.00
_cell.angle_beta   90.00
_cell.angle_gamma   90.00
#
_symmetry.space_group_name_H-M   'P 1'
#
loop_
_entity.id
_entity.type
_entity.pdbx_description
1 polymer ?
#
loop_
_entity_poly.entity_id
_entity_poly.type
_entity_poly.pdbx_seq_one_letter_code
_entity_poly.pdbx_strand_id
1 'polypeptide(L)' 'MHGLRHACAQDRYEELTGWKAPAAGGSTSKDLTQDQRETDRQARLTISRELGHDREAVTTAYLGR' A
#
# COMPACT_ATOMS: atom_id res chain seq x y z
N MET A 1 1.07 12.67 -18.09
CA MET A 1 0.82 11.21 -17.99
C MET A 1 1.38 10.69 -16.66
N HIS A 2 0.67 10.94 -15.55
CA HIS A 2 1.08 10.54 -14.19
C HIS A 2 -0.07 9.80 -13.49
N GLY A 3 -0.89 9.04 -14.24
CA GLY A 3 -2.12 8.41 -13.73
C GLY A 3 -2.08 6.88 -13.67
N LEU A 4 -1.20 6.22 -14.43
CA LEU A 4 -1.20 4.75 -14.56
C LEU A 4 -0.39 4.03 -13.48
N ARG A 5 0.49 4.74 -12.76
CA ARG A 5 1.29 4.14 -11.67
C ARG A 5 0.51 4.05 -10.37
N HIS A 6 -0.50 4.90 -10.17
CA HIS A 6 -1.28 4.94 -8.93
C HIS A 6 -2.28 3.77 -8.81
N ALA A 7 -2.95 3.41 -9.91
CA ALA A 7 -3.87 2.27 -9.92
C ALA A 7 -3.14 0.95 -9.63
N CYS A 8 -1.95 0.76 -10.25
CA CYS A 8 -1.12 -0.43 -10.03
C CYS A 8 -0.77 -0.67 -8.55
N ALA A 9 -0.49 0.40 -7.80
CA ALA A 9 -0.11 0.27 -6.40
C ALA A 9 -1.27 -0.18 -5.49
N GLN A 10 -2.50 0.26 -5.77
CA GLN A 10 -3.67 -0.11 -4.97
C GLN A 10 -4.12 -1.54 -5.27
N ASP A 11 -4.17 -1.90 -6.56
CA ASP A 11 -4.51 -3.26 -6.99
C ASP A 11 -3.49 -4.27 -6.44
N ARG A 12 -2.19 -3.94 -6.52
CA ARG A 12 -1.12 -4.79 -5.98
C ARG A 12 -1.18 -4.92 -4.46
N TYR A 13 -1.58 -3.85 -3.76
CA TYR A 13 -1.79 -3.90 -2.32
C TYR A 13 -2.93 -4.84 -1.96
N GLU A 14 -4.04 -4.81 -2.71
CA GLU A 14 -5.15 -5.73 -2.53
C GLU A 14 -4.74 -7.19 -2.84
N GLU A 15 -3.91 -7.42 -3.85
CA GLU A 15 -3.37 -8.76 -4.14
C GLU A 15 -2.44 -9.30 -3.04
N LEU A 16 -1.65 -8.44 -2.40
CA LEU A 16 -0.68 -8.84 -1.35
C LEU A 16 -1.32 -8.99 0.02
N THR A 17 -2.31 -8.15 0.35
CA THR A 17 -2.94 -8.11 1.67
C THR A 17 -4.32 -8.78 1.71
N GLY A 18 -4.99 -8.89 0.56
CA GLY A 18 -6.37 -9.34 0.46
C GLY A 18 -7.41 -8.27 0.81
N TRP A 19 -7.00 -7.02 1.06
CA TRP A 19 -7.93 -5.93 1.38
C TRP A 19 -7.56 -4.63 0.67
N LYS A 20 -8.56 -3.75 0.52
CA LYS A 20 -8.37 -2.43 -0.11
C LYS A 20 -7.44 -1.55 0.71
N ALA A 21 -6.62 -0.77 0.04
CA ALA A 21 -5.81 0.27 0.67
C ALA A 21 -6.69 1.36 1.30
N PRO A 22 -6.20 2.08 2.34
CA PRO A 22 -6.95 3.20 2.94
C PRO A 22 -7.29 4.30 1.91
N ALA A 23 -6.39 4.59 0.99
CA ALA A 23 -6.63 5.54 -0.12
C ALA A 23 -7.77 5.10 -1.08
N ALA A 24 -8.10 3.82 -1.11
CA ALA A 24 -9.22 3.25 -1.88
C ALA A 24 -10.48 3.02 -1.00
N GLY A 25 -10.49 3.54 0.23
CA GLY A 25 -11.59 3.39 1.19
C GLY A 25 -11.51 2.14 2.08
N GLY A 26 -10.35 1.49 2.16
CA GLY A 26 -10.09 0.38 3.07
C GLY A 26 -9.73 0.79 4.51
N SER A 27 -9.46 -0.20 5.35
CA SER A 27 -9.10 0.00 6.77
C SER A 27 -7.80 0.78 6.91
N THR A 28 -7.79 1.79 7.79
CA THR A 28 -6.58 2.57 8.05
C THR A 28 -5.62 1.80 8.95
N SER A 29 -4.34 2.19 8.98
CA SER A 29 -3.32 1.58 9.84
C SER A 29 -3.71 1.55 11.33
N LYS A 30 -4.63 2.43 11.75
CA LYS A 30 -5.17 2.50 13.11
C LYS A 30 -6.17 1.37 13.40
N ASP A 31 -6.91 0.94 12.39
CA ASP A 31 -7.93 -0.11 12.49
C ASP A 31 -7.32 -1.51 12.35
N LEU A 32 -6.09 -1.60 11.83
CA LEU A 32 -5.35 -2.86 11.68
C LEU A 32 -4.83 -3.37 13.04
N THR A 33 -5.01 -4.67 13.25
CA THR A 33 -4.35 -5.44 14.33
C THR A 33 -2.83 -5.48 14.13
N GLN A 34 -2.09 -5.90 15.16
CA GLN A 34 -0.63 -5.93 15.11
C GLN A 34 -0.11 -6.83 13.96
N ASP A 35 -0.74 -7.99 13.74
CA ASP A 35 -0.39 -8.90 12.65
C ASP A 35 -0.72 -8.29 11.27
N GLN A 36 -1.87 -7.65 11.14
CA GLN A 36 -2.26 -6.97 9.90
C GLN A 36 -1.35 -5.78 9.57
N ARG A 37 -0.80 -5.10 10.59
CA ARG A 37 0.18 -4.02 10.38
C ARG A 37 1.48 -4.55 9.78
N GLU A 38 1.93 -5.73 10.19
CA GLU A 38 3.12 -6.33 9.57
C GLU A 38 2.84 -6.70 8.10
N THR A 39 1.67 -7.29 7.81
CA THR A 39 1.25 -7.56 6.43
C THR A 39 1.14 -6.29 5.58
N ASP A 40 0.51 -5.22 6.11
CA ASP A 40 0.43 -3.91 5.46
C ASP A 40 1.82 -3.35 5.16
N ARG A 41 2.75 -3.47 6.11
CA ARG A 41 4.13 -3.02 5.97
C ARG A 41 4.89 -3.79 4.88
N GLN A 42 4.80 -5.11 4.87
CA GLN A 42 5.44 -5.96 3.86
C GLN A 42 4.88 -5.69 2.46
N ALA A 43 3.56 -5.51 2.35
CA ALA A 43 2.93 -5.16 1.08
C ALA A 43 3.43 -3.81 0.56
N ARG A 44 3.49 -2.79 1.44
CA ARG A 44 4.04 -1.46 1.12
C ARG A 44 5.47 -1.51 0.62
N LEU A 45 6.33 -2.26 1.29
CA LEU A 45 7.74 -2.43 0.90
C LEU A 45 7.87 -3.14 -0.46
N THR A 46 7.07 -4.18 -0.69
CA THR A 46 7.06 -4.92 -1.96
C THR A 46 6.66 -4.01 -3.11
N ILE A 47 5.55 -3.28 -2.97
CA ILE A 47 5.07 -2.34 -3.98
C ILE A 47 6.08 -1.22 -4.22
N SER A 48 6.70 -0.68 -3.17
CA SER A 48 7.70 0.36 -3.31
C SER A 48 8.92 -0.11 -4.14
N ARG A 49 9.39 -1.34 -3.87
CA ARG A 49 10.46 -1.98 -4.65
C ARG A 49 10.06 -2.19 -6.11
N GLU A 50 8.84 -2.68 -6.37
CA GLU A 50 8.31 -2.88 -7.73
C GLU A 50 8.21 -1.57 -8.51
N LEU A 51 7.90 -0.46 -7.82
CA LEU A 51 7.85 0.88 -8.40
C LEU A 51 9.25 1.51 -8.59
N GLY A 52 10.33 0.81 -8.21
CA GLY A 52 11.70 1.30 -8.31
C GLY A 52 12.05 2.36 -7.25
N HIS A 53 11.26 2.44 -6.17
CA HIS A 53 11.49 3.31 -5.04
C HIS A 53 12.04 2.49 -3.86
N ASP A 54 13.29 2.73 -3.48
CA ASP A 54 13.95 2.02 -2.36
C ASP A 54 13.51 2.53 -0.96
N ARG A 55 12.28 3.07 -0.84
CA ARG A 55 11.81 3.70 0.40
C ARG A 55 10.34 3.41 0.68
N GLU A 56 10.09 2.90 1.89
CA GLU A 56 8.76 2.75 2.52
C GLU A 56 7.98 4.09 2.57
N ALA A 57 8.69 5.23 2.54
CA ALA A 57 8.09 6.57 2.60
C ALA A 57 7.26 6.95 1.37
N VAL A 58 7.47 6.33 0.20
CA VAL A 58 6.70 6.68 -1.01
C VAL A 58 5.26 6.18 -0.89
N THR A 59 5.00 5.09 -0.17
CA THR A 59 3.65 4.55 -0.01
C THR A 59 2.69 5.43 0.78
N THR A 60 3.15 6.40 1.58
CA THR A 60 2.26 7.34 2.29
C THR A 60 1.46 8.21 1.31
N ALA A 61 2.03 8.53 0.15
CA ALA A 61 1.35 9.30 -0.90
C ALA A 61 0.31 8.48 -1.69
N TYR A 62 0.43 7.14 -1.68
CA TYR A 62 -0.42 6.25 -2.48
C TYR A 62 -1.49 5.54 -1.66
N LEU A 63 -1.24 5.33 -0.37
CA LEU A 63 -2.08 4.52 0.49
C LEU A 63 -2.74 5.31 1.62
N GLY A 64 -2.36 6.58 1.81
CA GLY A 64 -2.90 7.42 2.89
C GLY A 64 -2.37 7.02 4.27
N ARG A 65 -2.61 7.89 5.26
CA ARG A 65 -2.28 7.67 6.68
C ARG A 65 -3.36 6.85 7.37
#